data_AF-A0A941YAU1-F1
#
_entry.id   AF-A0A941YAU1-F1
#
_cell.length_a   1.000
_cell.length_b   1.000
_cell.length_c   1.000
_cell.angle_alpha   90.00
_cell.angle_beta   90.00
_cell.angle_gamma   90.00
#
_symmetry.space_group_name_H-M   'P 1'
#
loop_
_entity.id
_entity.type
_entity.pdbx_description
1 polymer ?
#
loop_
_entity_poly.entity_id
_entity_poly.type
_entity_poly.pdbx_seq_one_letter_code
_entity_poly.pdbx_strand_id
1 'polypeptide(L)'
;MKLRSGIVGFALLVLAIVGCGGGSSTILPDPNYRFMNFCPDATLDLLVNDDTVNTNVGFLDDTTTFKSVKSELKDFSIEETGSTVVIDSQATTLTGNTDTLVLAYGLNNYGTENEKRLRFSFQTVNRIAPNPSKARVYAFNAFNRDPGNQNFSVVFKNPGTLSNINFAAVALGGVTMQEIDAGPQTLVAQRENTETEVATVTKTFEGGKIYLMALTGTESGTGNLAPTINFIEIPSL
;
A
#
# COMPACT_ATOMS: atom_id res chain seq x y z
N MET A 1 6.32 72.30 -47.04
CA MET A 1 7.09 72.92 -45.94
C MET A 1 6.14 73.04 -44.74
N LYS A 2 6.61 72.65 -43.55
CA LYS A 2 5.95 72.51 -42.23
C LYS A 2 4.64 73.32 -41.99
N LEU A 3 3.67 72.69 -41.31
CA LEU A 3 2.98 73.07 -40.05
C LEU A 3 1.69 72.20 -39.93
N ARG A 4 1.48 71.31 -38.94
CA ARG A 4 1.39 71.39 -37.46
C ARG A 4 -0.07 71.51 -36.94
N SER A 5 -0.41 70.51 -36.12
CA SER A 5 -1.15 70.59 -34.84
C SER A 5 -2.69 70.67 -34.84
N GLY A 6 -3.33 69.73 -34.11
CA GLY A 6 -4.30 70.14 -33.08
C GLY A 6 -5.45 69.21 -32.67
N ILE A 7 -5.26 68.55 -31.51
CA ILE A 7 -6.18 68.38 -30.34
C ILE A 7 -7.46 67.50 -30.44
N VAL A 8 -7.71 66.79 -29.32
CA VAL A 8 -8.95 66.19 -28.75
C VAL A 8 -9.21 64.73 -29.17
N GLY A 9 -9.41 63.74 -28.29
CA GLY A 9 -9.88 63.78 -26.91
C GLY A 9 -9.47 62.58 -26.06
N PHE A 10 -9.62 62.82 -24.76
CA PHE A 10 -9.18 62.07 -23.61
C PHE A 10 -10.34 61.22 -23.06
N ALA A 11 -9.98 60.22 -22.26
CA ALA A 11 -10.81 59.44 -21.33
C ALA A 11 -11.56 58.20 -21.86
N LEU A 12 -10.96 57.04 -21.64
CA LEU A 12 -11.66 55.93 -20.99
C LEU A 12 -10.67 55.14 -20.12
N LEU A 13 -10.58 55.50 -18.84
CA LEU A 13 -9.85 54.75 -17.82
C LEU A 13 -10.75 53.59 -17.38
N VAL A 14 -10.57 52.41 -17.96
CA VAL A 14 -11.16 51.17 -17.46
C VAL A 14 -10.23 50.65 -16.37
N LEU A 15 -10.59 50.90 -15.11
CA LEU A 15 -10.04 50.18 -13.96
C LEU A 15 -10.48 48.71 -14.08
N ALA A 16 -9.65 47.89 -14.73
CA ALA A 16 -9.69 46.46 -14.56
C ALA A 16 -9.12 46.14 -13.16
N ILE A 17 -9.99 46.14 -12.16
CA ILE A 17 -9.73 45.43 -10.92
C ILE A 17 -9.70 43.96 -11.30
N VAL A 18 -8.53 43.47 -11.69
CA VAL A 18 -8.23 42.05 -11.71
C VAL A 18 -8.22 41.63 -10.25
N GLY A 19 -9.40 41.28 -9.75
CA GLY A 19 -9.52 40.49 -8.54
C GLY A 19 -8.78 39.20 -8.78
N CYS A 20 -7.52 39.14 -8.34
CA CYS A 20 -6.84 37.89 -8.06
C CYS A 20 -7.67 37.22 -6.96
N GLY A 21 -8.63 36.39 -7.38
CA GLY A 21 -9.36 35.51 -6.48
C GLY A 21 -8.33 34.60 -5.84
N GLY A 22 -7.90 34.96 -4.64
CA GLY A 22 -7.06 34.14 -3.78
C GLY A 22 -7.84 32.87 -3.48
N GLY A 23 -7.61 31.84 -4.27
CA GLY A 23 -7.96 30.48 -3.91
C GLY A 23 -7.20 30.19 -2.63
N SER A 24 -7.93 30.09 -1.51
CA SER A 24 -7.40 29.54 -0.28
C SER A 24 -6.95 28.11 -0.61
N SER A 25 -5.67 27.92 -0.87
CA SER A 25 -5.08 26.59 -0.89
C SER A 25 -5.19 26.08 0.54
N THR A 26 -6.26 25.35 0.85
CA THR A 26 -6.31 24.58 2.08
C THR A 26 -5.14 23.61 2.04
N ILE A 27 -4.08 23.93 2.79
CA ILE A 27 -2.93 23.05 2.96
C ILE A 27 -3.48 21.85 3.72
N LEU A 28 -3.66 20.74 3.00
CA LEU A 28 -4.01 19.47 3.63
C LEU A 28 -2.83 19.04 4.53
N PRO A 29 -3.10 18.38 5.66
CA PRO A 29 -2.04 17.75 6.45
C PRO A 29 -1.15 16.86 5.57
N ASP A 30 0.12 16.80 5.92
CA ASP A 30 1.07 15.90 5.25
C ASP A 30 0.58 14.43 5.37
N PRO A 31 0.72 13.62 4.30
CA PRO A 31 0.37 12.21 4.34
C PRO A 31 1.26 11.45 5.30
N ASN A 32 0.79 10.27 5.71
CA ASN A 32 1.59 9.32 6.46
C ASN A 32 1.79 8.02 5.68
N TYR A 33 2.90 7.33 5.96
CA TYR A 33 3.18 6.00 5.44
C TYR A 33 3.67 5.03 6.52
N ARG A 34 3.43 3.74 6.34
CA ARG A 34 4.03 2.64 7.13
C ARG A 34 4.58 1.60 6.18
N PHE A 35 5.83 1.17 6.39
CA PHE A 35 6.49 0.18 5.53
C PHE A 35 6.45 -1.20 6.15
N MET A 36 6.26 -2.22 5.33
CA MET A 36 6.19 -3.63 5.73
C MET A 36 6.91 -4.49 4.71
N ASN A 37 7.65 -5.48 5.19
CA ASN A 37 8.40 -6.39 4.33
C ASN A 37 7.77 -7.79 4.31
N PHE A 38 7.22 -8.17 3.16
CA PHE A 38 6.73 -9.53 2.88
C PHE A 38 7.65 -10.31 1.94
N CYS A 39 8.88 -9.83 1.69
CA CYS A 39 9.91 -10.57 0.99
C CYS A 39 10.54 -11.61 1.93
N PRO A 40 10.43 -12.91 1.64
CA PRO A 40 10.90 -13.97 2.54
C PRO A 40 12.43 -14.11 2.60
N ASP A 41 13.14 -13.63 1.59
CA ASP A 41 14.56 -13.88 1.36
C ASP A 41 15.44 -12.62 1.38
N ALA A 42 14.93 -11.51 1.94
CA ALA A 42 15.69 -10.29 2.14
C ALA A 42 15.23 -9.51 3.38
N THR A 43 16.19 -8.92 4.07
CA THR A 43 15.95 -7.83 5.03
C THR A 43 16.10 -6.51 4.28
N LEU A 44 15.17 -5.58 4.46
CA LEU A 44 15.08 -4.39 3.61
C LEU A 44 15.28 -3.09 4.39
N ASP A 45 15.91 -2.15 3.70
CA ASP A 45 15.94 -0.74 4.07
C ASP A 45 15.02 0.03 3.11
N LEU A 46 14.24 0.97 3.65
CA LEU A 46 13.45 1.91 2.84
C LEU A 46 14.15 3.25 2.82
N LEU A 47 14.32 3.79 1.62
CA LEU A 47 14.87 5.11 1.37
C LEU A 47 13.78 6.03 0.82
N VAL A 48 13.87 7.32 1.16
CA VAL A 48 13.04 8.38 0.60
C VAL A 48 13.96 9.51 0.15
N ASN A 49 14.02 9.77 -1.16
CA ASN A 49 14.99 10.67 -1.78
C ASN A 49 16.44 10.33 -1.39
N ASP A 50 16.82 9.06 -1.52
CA ASP A 50 18.15 8.51 -1.17
C ASP A 50 18.51 8.52 0.34
N ASP A 51 17.67 9.10 1.19
CA ASP A 51 17.86 9.05 2.64
C ASP A 51 17.22 7.78 3.21
N THR A 52 18.01 6.93 3.89
CA THR A 52 17.49 5.77 4.61
C THR A 52 16.58 6.21 5.76
N VAL A 53 15.28 5.98 5.61
CA VAL A 53 14.27 6.32 6.61
C VAL A 53 13.91 5.13 7.49
N ASN A 54 14.10 3.91 7.02
CA ASN A 54 13.92 2.67 7.77
C ASN A 54 15.02 1.68 7.43
N THR A 55 15.47 0.93 8.43
CA THR A 55 16.57 -0.02 8.28
C THR A 55 16.24 -1.35 8.95
N ASN A 56 16.83 -2.44 8.46
CA ASN A 56 16.73 -3.79 8.99
C ASN A 56 15.29 -4.33 9.11
N VAL A 57 14.39 -4.01 8.16
CA VAL A 57 13.02 -4.51 8.21
C VAL A 57 13.00 -5.94 7.68
N GLY A 58 12.94 -6.91 8.59
CA GLY A 58 12.95 -8.35 8.28
C GLY A 58 11.64 -8.85 7.66
N PHE A 59 11.64 -10.11 7.22
CA PHE A 59 10.42 -10.74 6.71
C PHE A 59 9.33 -10.80 7.79
N LEU A 60 8.10 -10.39 7.42
CA LEU A 60 6.94 -10.22 8.30
C LEU A 60 7.13 -9.16 9.39
N ASP A 61 8.10 -8.27 9.22
CA ASP A 61 8.34 -7.12 10.10
C ASP A 61 7.88 -5.80 9.45
N ASP A 62 7.73 -4.77 10.27
CA ASP A 62 7.27 -3.47 9.84
C ASP A 62 7.77 -2.31 10.72
N THR A 63 7.50 -1.09 10.29
CA THR A 63 7.99 0.12 10.97
C THR A 63 7.21 0.52 12.22
N THR A 64 6.24 -0.30 12.65
CA THR A 64 5.26 -0.23 13.75
C THR A 64 4.31 0.98 13.74
N THR A 65 4.79 2.12 13.30
CA THR A 65 4.09 3.41 13.30
C THR A 65 4.06 4.02 11.91
N PHE A 66 3.06 4.87 11.70
CA PHE A 66 2.96 5.72 10.52
C PHE A 66 3.89 6.92 10.67
N LYS A 67 4.71 7.17 9.65
CA LYS A 67 5.60 8.33 9.55
C LYS A 67 5.02 9.36 8.60
N SER A 68 5.06 10.63 8.98
CA SER A 68 4.65 11.72 8.11
C SER A 68 5.72 12.00 7.04
N VAL A 69 5.29 12.33 5.82
CA VAL A 69 6.15 12.79 4.73
C VAL A 69 5.47 13.94 4.01
N LYS A 70 6.25 14.90 3.51
CA LYS A 70 5.70 16.01 2.74
C LYS A 70 4.88 15.53 1.54
N SER A 71 3.73 16.14 1.32
CA SER A 71 2.86 15.91 0.14
C SER A 71 3.45 16.48 -1.15
N GLU A 72 4.63 16.00 -1.54
CA GLU A 72 5.35 16.39 -2.76
C GLU A 72 5.91 15.14 -3.47
N LEU A 73 6.44 15.31 -4.68
CA LEU A 73 7.06 14.20 -5.39
C LEU A 73 8.27 13.69 -4.59
N LYS A 74 8.27 12.40 -4.28
CA LYS A 74 9.35 11.69 -3.58
C LYS A 74 9.74 10.47 -4.37
N ASP A 75 11.03 10.16 -4.36
CA ASP A 75 11.52 8.86 -4.80
C ASP A 75 11.55 7.91 -3.59
N PHE A 76 10.73 6.88 -3.62
CA PHE A 76 10.80 5.79 -2.65
C PHE A 76 11.61 4.68 -3.28
N SER A 77 12.56 4.13 -2.54
CA SER A 77 13.34 2.99 -3.01
C SER A 77 13.59 2.00 -1.89
N ILE A 78 13.78 0.73 -2.26
CA ILE A 78 14.15 -0.33 -1.34
C ILE A 78 15.50 -0.91 -1.73
N GLU A 79 16.29 -1.23 -0.71
CA GLU A 79 17.58 -1.88 -0.82
C GLU A 79 17.63 -3.06 0.15
N GLU A 80 18.47 -4.06 -0.15
CA GLU A 80 18.81 -5.06 0.85
C GLU A 80 19.68 -4.40 1.93
N THR A 81 19.36 -4.64 3.19
CA THR A 81 20.09 -4.09 4.32
C THR A 81 21.60 -4.36 4.20
N GLY A 82 22.40 -3.29 4.28
CA GLY A 82 23.86 -3.36 4.13
C GLY A 82 24.36 -3.37 2.69
N SER A 83 23.45 -3.31 1.70
CA SER A 83 23.76 -3.03 0.30
C SER A 83 23.70 -1.52 0.00
N THR A 84 24.04 -1.15 -1.23
CA THR A 84 23.83 0.18 -1.82
C THR A 84 23.15 0.09 -3.20
N VAL A 85 22.63 -1.10 -3.50
CA VAL A 85 22.01 -1.41 -4.79
C VAL A 85 20.50 -1.35 -4.61
N VAL A 86 19.90 -0.34 -5.24
CA VAL A 86 18.44 -0.20 -5.35
C VAL A 86 17.85 -1.41 -6.07
N ILE A 87 16.94 -2.10 -5.38
CA ILE A 87 16.21 -3.26 -5.91
C ILE A 87 14.99 -2.79 -6.71
N ASP A 88 14.21 -1.88 -6.11
CA ASP A 88 13.03 -1.25 -6.71
C ASP A 88 12.97 0.22 -6.30
N SER A 89 12.51 1.08 -7.21
CA SER A 89 12.32 2.51 -6.97
C SER A 89 11.06 2.98 -7.69
N GLN A 90 10.32 3.86 -7.03
CA GLN A 90 9.08 4.45 -7.53
C GLN A 90 9.00 5.92 -7.09
N ALA A 91 9.01 6.83 -8.07
CA ALA A 91 8.72 8.23 -7.84
C ALA A 91 7.21 8.45 -7.74
N THR A 92 6.73 8.91 -6.59
CA THR A 92 5.30 9.16 -6.35
C THR A 92 5.05 10.36 -5.45
N THR A 93 3.86 10.95 -5.57
CA THR A 93 3.35 11.95 -4.63
C THR A 93 2.28 11.28 -3.80
N LEU A 94 2.51 11.13 -2.49
CA LEU A 94 1.45 10.69 -1.59
C LEU A 94 0.45 11.82 -1.39
N THR A 95 -0.85 11.52 -1.52
CA THR A 95 -1.92 12.51 -1.43
C THR A 95 -2.04 13.04 0.01
N GLY A 96 -2.05 14.36 0.20
CA GLY A 96 -2.29 14.99 1.50
C GLY A 96 -3.52 14.43 2.24
N ASN A 97 -3.42 14.37 3.57
CA ASN A 97 -4.45 13.82 4.46
C ASN A 97 -4.82 12.35 4.18
N THR A 98 -3.84 11.54 3.74
CA THR A 98 -4.02 10.10 3.56
C THR A 98 -2.99 9.31 4.37
N ASP A 99 -3.34 8.07 4.68
CA ASP A 99 -2.45 7.09 5.29
C ASP A 99 -2.19 5.97 4.27
N THR A 100 -0.93 5.64 4.04
CA THR A 100 -0.50 4.69 3.00
C THR A 100 0.33 3.56 3.58
N LEU A 101 0.05 2.33 3.20
CA LEU A 101 0.96 1.22 3.43
C LEU A 101 1.91 1.09 2.24
N VAL A 102 3.19 0.97 2.52
CA VAL A 102 4.23 0.64 1.54
C VAL A 102 4.57 -0.83 1.75
N LEU A 103 4.06 -1.70 0.88
CA LEU A 103 4.13 -3.15 1.05
C LEU A 103 5.17 -3.72 0.09
N ALA A 104 6.30 -4.21 0.60
CA ALA A 104 7.28 -4.94 -0.20
C ALA A 104 6.88 -6.42 -0.33
N TYR A 105 6.99 -6.98 -1.53
CA TYR A 105 6.59 -8.36 -1.85
C TYR A 105 7.39 -8.91 -3.04
N GLY A 106 7.33 -10.22 -3.24
CA GLY A 106 8.14 -10.91 -4.25
C GLY A 106 9.38 -11.54 -3.61
N LEU A 107 10.40 -11.81 -4.42
CA LEU A 107 11.64 -12.47 -4.04
C LEU A 107 12.83 -11.62 -4.49
N ASN A 108 13.81 -11.44 -3.62
CA ASN A 108 15.09 -10.84 -4.00
C ASN A 108 15.82 -11.77 -4.99
N ASN A 109 15.80 -13.08 -4.72
CA ASN A 109 16.39 -14.12 -5.55
C ASN A 109 15.35 -14.77 -6.49
N TYR A 110 14.74 -13.97 -7.38
CA TYR A 110 13.68 -14.42 -8.29
C TYR A 110 14.17 -15.21 -9.53
N GLY A 111 15.48 -15.44 -9.65
CA GLY A 111 16.09 -16.15 -10.78
C GLY A 111 15.85 -15.44 -12.12
N THR A 112 15.06 -16.05 -13.00
CA THR A 112 14.73 -15.49 -14.33
C THR A 112 13.26 -15.06 -14.44
N GLU A 113 12.47 -15.25 -13.38
CA GLU A 113 11.03 -15.00 -13.36
C GLU A 113 10.75 -13.56 -12.91
N ASN A 114 10.90 -12.60 -13.81
CA ASN A 114 10.74 -11.15 -13.52
C ASN A 114 9.39 -10.78 -12.87
N GLU A 115 8.35 -11.60 -13.04
CA GLU A 115 7.05 -11.42 -12.38
C GLU A 115 7.10 -11.67 -10.86
N LYS A 116 8.11 -12.41 -10.36
CA LYS A 116 8.33 -12.72 -8.95
C LYS A 116 9.37 -11.81 -8.28
N ARG A 117 10.00 -10.92 -9.05
CA ARG A 117 10.97 -9.95 -8.53
C ARG A 117 10.41 -9.20 -7.33
N LEU A 118 11.25 -8.96 -6.34
CA LEU A 118 11.00 -8.04 -5.24
C LEU A 118 10.65 -6.64 -5.75
N ARG A 119 9.47 -6.16 -5.35
CA ARG A 119 8.95 -4.81 -5.61
C ARG A 119 8.20 -4.34 -4.38
N PHE A 120 7.77 -3.09 -4.38
CA PHE A 120 6.79 -2.62 -3.42
C PHE A 120 5.57 -1.99 -4.09
N SER A 121 4.50 -1.79 -3.32
CA SER A 121 3.31 -1.08 -3.77
C SER A 121 2.79 -0.13 -2.70
N PHE A 122 2.09 0.91 -3.15
CA PHE A 122 1.42 1.88 -2.27
C PHE A 122 -0.05 1.54 -2.16
N GLN A 123 -0.54 1.40 -0.92
CA GLN A 123 -1.91 1.03 -0.64
C GLN A 123 -2.51 2.02 0.36
N THR A 124 -3.37 2.91 -0.12
CA THR A 124 -4.06 3.86 0.76
C THR A 124 -5.02 3.12 1.67
N VAL A 125 -4.99 3.44 2.96
CA VAL A 125 -5.84 2.85 3.98
C VAL A 125 -6.62 3.91 4.74
N ASN A 126 -7.89 3.62 5.00
CA ASN A 126 -8.71 4.36 5.94
C ASN A 126 -8.46 3.86 7.36
N ARG A 127 -7.84 4.71 8.20
CA ARG A 127 -7.54 4.46 9.62
C ARG A 127 -8.63 4.94 10.59
N ILE A 128 -9.75 5.48 10.10
CA ILE A 128 -10.92 5.78 10.92
C ILE A 128 -11.49 4.46 11.41
N ALA A 129 -11.61 4.29 12.73
CA ALA A 129 -12.13 3.05 13.32
C ALA A 129 -13.50 2.67 12.71
N PRO A 130 -13.71 1.41 12.30
CA PRO A 130 -15.03 0.94 11.89
C PRO A 130 -16.01 0.92 13.08
N ASN A 131 -17.26 0.56 12.82
CA ASN A 131 -18.26 0.33 13.87
C ASN A 131 -17.71 -0.64 14.94
N PRO A 132 -17.98 -0.43 16.25
CA PRO A 132 -17.62 -1.36 17.32
C PRO A 132 -18.02 -2.83 17.14
N SER A 133 -18.97 -3.17 16.26
CA SER A 133 -19.33 -4.57 15.95
C SER A 133 -18.57 -5.16 14.75
N LYS A 134 -17.76 -4.36 14.06
CA LYS A 134 -17.06 -4.74 12.83
C LYS A 134 -15.55 -4.58 12.99
N ALA A 135 -14.80 -5.36 12.22
CA ALA A 135 -13.39 -5.13 11.94
C ALA A 135 -13.22 -4.78 10.46
N ARG A 136 -12.32 -3.85 10.14
CA ARG A 136 -11.95 -3.57 8.75
C ARG A 136 -10.70 -4.38 8.40
N VAL A 137 -10.76 -5.14 7.31
CA VAL A 137 -9.67 -6.01 6.89
C VAL A 137 -9.25 -5.65 5.48
N TYR A 138 -7.97 -5.31 5.31
CA TYR A 138 -7.31 -5.22 4.02
C TYR A 138 -6.65 -6.58 3.74
N ALA A 139 -7.01 -7.23 2.66
CA ALA A 139 -6.48 -8.53 2.27
C ALA A 139 -5.42 -8.36 1.16
N PHE A 140 -4.21 -8.85 1.41
CA PHE A 140 -3.02 -8.68 0.57
C PHE A 140 -2.45 -10.05 0.16
N ASN A 141 -1.98 -10.18 -1.07
CA ASN A 141 -1.33 -11.38 -1.55
C ASN A 141 0.16 -11.12 -1.81
N ALA A 142 1.03 -11.70 -1.00
CA ALA A 142 2.49 -11.72 -1.15
C ALA A 142 3.06 -13.14 -1.31
N PHE A 143 2.21 -14.13 -1.55
CA PHE A 143 2.63 -15.51 -1.71
C PHE A 143 3.27 -15.75 -3.07
N ASN A 144 4.43 -16.41 -3.06
CA ASN A 144 5.17 -16.75 -4.26
C ASN A 144 5.11 -18.25 -4.54
N ARG A 145 4.78 -18.60 -5.77
CA ARG A 145 4.83 -19.97 -6.28
C ARG A 145 6.27 -20.40 -6.54
N ASP A 146 6.51 -21.71 -6.48
CA ASP A 146 7.84 -22.27 -6.73
C ASP A 146 8.36 -21.92 -8.14
N PRO A 147 9.68 -21.93 -8.35
CA PRO A 147 10.27 -21.67 -9.66
C PRO A 147 9.65 -22.54 -10.76
N GLY A 148 9.28 -21.93 -11.90
CA GLY A 148 8.61 -22.59 -13.01
C GLY A 148 7.08 -22.60 -12.92
N ASN A 149 6.50 -22.20 -11.78
CA ASN A 149 5.05 -22.04 -11.61
C ASN A 149 4.68 -20.55 -11.61
N GLN A 150 3.68 -20.18 -12.43
CA GLN A 150 3.11 -18.83 -12.42
C GLN A 150 2.36 -18.54 -11.12
N ASN A 151 2.51 -17.31 -10.62
CA ASN A 151 1.68 -16.78 -9.54
C ASN A 151 0.22 -16.67 -9.96
N PHE A 152 -0.69 -16.77 -9.00
CA PHE A 152 -2.12 -16.67 -9.22
C PHE A 152 -2.78 -15.70 -8.24
N SER A 153 -3.97 -15.24 -8.62
CA SER A 153 -4.84 -14.52 -7.70
C SER A 153 -5.43 -15.45 -6.65
N VAL A 154 -5.65 -14.93 -5.46
CA VAL A 154 -6.32 -15.63 -4.36
C VAL A 154 -7.58 -14.93 -3.92
N VAL A 155 -8.55 -15.70 -3.48
CA VAL A 155 -9.77 -15.22 -2.83
C VAL A 155 -9.67 -15.60 -1.36
N PHE A 156 -9.79 -14.60 -0.49
CA PHE A 156 -9.93 -14.82 0.94
C PHE A 156 -11.41 -15.01 1.27
N LYS A 157 -11.76 -16.06 2.01
CA LYS A 157 -13.14 -16.36 2.38
C LYS A 157 -13.24 -17.25 3.60
N ASN A 158 -14.43 -17.43 4.17
CA ASN A 158 -14.66 -18.54 5.09
C ASN A 158 -14.62 -19.89 4.34
N PRO A 159 -14.24 -21.00 5.01
CA PRO A 159 -14.35 -22.33 4.43
C PRO A 159 -15.77 -22.67 4.00
N GLY A 160 -15.90 -23.51 2.97
CA GLY A 160 -17.19 -24.01 2.48
C GLY A 160 -17.75 -23.27 1.26
N THR A 161 -18.92 -23.73 0.80
CA THR A 161 -19.56 -23.28 -0.45
C THR A 161 -20.42 -22.03 -0.31
N LEU A 162 -20.92 -21.73 0.89
CA LEU A 162 -21.66 -20.50 1.19
C LEU A 162 -20.84 -19.66 2.17
N SER A 163 -20.07 -18.71 1.64
CA SER A 163 -19.21 -17.86 2.47
C SER A 163 -19.83 -16.49 2.66
N ASN A 164 -20.03 -16.10 3.92
CA ASN A 164 -20.47 -14.76 4.31
C ASN A 164 -19.33 -13.72 4.20
N ILE A 165 -18.08 -14.15 4.31
CA ILE A 165 -16.90 -13.32 3.99
C ILE A 165 -16.36 -13.81 2.65
N ASN A 166 -16.33 -12.95 1.64
CA ASN A 166 -15.79 -13.32 0.34
C ASN A 166 -15.18 -12.08 -0.30
N PHE A 167 -13.87 -11.94 -0.15
CA PHE A 167 -13.14 -10.83 -0.71
C PHE A 167 -13.07 -10.94 -2.23
N ALA A 168 -12.88 -9.82 -2.92
CA ALA A 168 -12.52 -9.87 -4.35
C ALA A 168 -11.19 -10.61 -4.55
N ALA A 169 -10.97 -11.17 -5.73
CA ALA A 169 -9.70 -11.83 -6.05
C ALA A 169 -8.53 -10.85 -5.97
N VAL A 170 -7.41 -11.32 -5.41
CA VAL A 170 -6.21 -10.53 -5.13
C VAL A 170 -5.02 -11.16 -5.85
N ALA A 171 -4.55 -10.51 -6.92
CA ALA A 171 -3.30 -10.87 -7.59
C ALA A 171 -2.08 -10.59 -6.68
N LEU A 172 -0.92 -11.17 -7.01
CA LEU A 172 0.34 -10.87 -6.29
C LEU A 172 0.56 -9.35 -6.24
N GLY A 173 0.84 -8.82 -5.05
CA GLY A 173 1.05 -7.38 -4.81
C GLY A 173 -0.24 -6.55 -4.75
N GLY A 174 -1.41 -7.16 -4.94
CA GLY A 174 -2.70 -6.49 -4.87
C GLY A 174 -3.28 -6.46 -3.46
N VAL A 175 -4.17 -5.49 -3.21
CA VAL A 175 -4.97 -5.39 -1.98
C VAL A 175 -6.45 -5.28 -2.32
N THR A 176 -7.30 -5.87 -1.48
CA THR A 176 -8.75 -5.60 -1.44
C THR A 176 -9.19 -5.34 0.00
N MET A 177 -10.39 -4.83 0.23
CA MET A 177 -10.87 -4.47 1.56
C MET A 177 -12.31 -4.91 1.77
N GLN A 178 -12.59 -5.40 2.98
CA GLN A 178 -13.94 -5.69 3.45
C GLN A 178 -14.06 -5.39 4.95
N GLU A 179 -15.22 -4.92 5.39
CA GLU A 179 -15.58 -4.94 6.81
C GLU A 179 -16.30 -6.25 7.15
N ILE A 180 -15.84 -6.92 8.20
CA ILE A 180 -16.35 -8.23 8.65
C ILE A 180 -16.83 -8.14 10.10
N ASP A 181 -17.67 -9.09 10.52
CA ASP A 181 -18.12 -9.15 11.90
C ASP A 181 -16.97 -9.47 12.87
N ALA A 182 -16.92 -8.73 13.98
CA ALA A 182 -16.02 -9.03 15.08
C ALA A 182 -16.34 -10.41 15.69
N GLY A 183 -15.30 -11.06 16.23
CA GLY A 183 -15.37 -12.41 16.76
C GLY A 183 -14.44 -13.39 16.04
N PRO A 184 -14.51 -14.69 16.40
CA PRO A 184 -13.69 -15.72 15.78
C PRO A 184 -14.14 -15.96 14.34
N GLN A 185 -13.20 -15.84 13.40
CA GLN A 185 -13.40 -16.15 11.98
C GLN A 185 -12.34 -17.15 11.54
N THR A 186 -12.76 -18.20 10.85
CA THR A 186 -11.85 -19.06 10.09
C THR A 186 -11.84 -18.57 8.65
N LEU A 187 -10.64 -18.32 8.13
CA LEU A 187 -10.40 -17.79 6.79
C LEU A 187 -9.47 -18.73 6.03
N VAL A 188 -9.77 -18.91 4.76
CA VAL A 188 -8.95 -19.64 3.78
C VAL A 188 -8.50 -18.66 2.71
N ALA A 189 -7.28 -18.82 2.23
CA ALA A 189 -6.84 -18.24 0.98
C ALA A 189 -6.94 -19.32 -0.09
N GLN A 190 -7.91 -19.17 -0.99
CA GLN A 190 -8.19 -20.13 -2.06
C GLN A 190 -7.67 -19.58 -3.38
N ARG A 191 -7.03 -20.41 -4.19
CA ARG A 191 -6.68 -20.03 -5.56
C ARG A 191 -7.95 -19.71 -6.33
N GLU A 192 -7.98 -18.54 -6.97
CA GLU A 192 -9.14 -18.05 -7.71
C GLU A 192 -9.64 -19.09 -8.73
N ASN A 193 -10.97 -19.24 -8.82
CA ASN A 193 -11.66 -20.14 -9.76
C ASN A 193 -11.32 -21.65 -9.61
N THR A 194 -10.77 -22.06 -8.46
CA THR A 194 -10.48 -23.46 -8.13
C THR A 194 -10.89 -23.77 -6.71
N GLU A 195 -10.97 -25.04 -6.30
CA GLU A 195 -11.19 -25.43 -4.89
C GLU A 195 -9.87 -25.65 -4.12
N THR A 196 -8.74 -25.20 -4.66
CA THR A 196 -7.44 -25.39 -4.02
C THR A 196 -7.22 -24.34 -2.95
N GLU A 197 -7.32 -24.75 -1.69
CA GLU A 197 -6.88 -23.97 -0.53
C GLU A 197 -5.35 -23.93 -0.46
N VAL A 198 -4.80 -22.74 -0.24
CA VAL A 198 -3.35 -22.50 -0.09
C VAL A 198 -2.97 -22.47 1.39
N ALA A 199 -3.78 -21.77 2.19
CA ALA A 199 -3.57 -21.63 3.62
C ALA A 199 -4.90 -21.38 4.33
N THR A 200 -4.98 -21.83 5.59
CA THR A 200 -6.16 -21.69 6.44
C THR A 200 -5.74 -21.22 7.83
N VAL A 201 -6.47 -20.26 8.39
CA VAL A 201 -6.19 -19.69 9.71
C VAL A 201 -7.47 -19.37 10.44
N THR A 202 -7.44 -19.44 11.76
CA THR A 202 -8.50 -18.92 12.62
C THR A 202 -7.97 -17.71 13.38
N LYS A 203 -8.67 -16.58 13.29
CA LYS A 203 -8.35 -15.32 13.97
C LYS A 203 -9.59 -14.78 14.65
N THR A 204 -9.45 -14.37 15.91
CA THR A 204 -10.46 -13.54 16.57
C THR A 204 -10.22 -12.08 16.21
N PHE A 205 -11.18 -11.48 15.52
CA PHE A 205 -11.20 -10.08 15.15
C PHE A 205 -11.86 -9.25 16.25
N GLU A 206 -11.21 -8.19 16.68
CA GLU A 206 -11.79 -7.26 17.64
C GLU A 206 -12.59 -6.17 16.93
N GLY A 207 -13.69 -5.74 17.57
CA GLY A 207 -14.54 -4.69 17.06
C GLY A 207 -13.85 -3.32 17.08
N GLY A 208 -14.10 -2.48 16.07
CA GLY A 208 -13.46 -1.17 15.92
C GLY A 208 -12.00 -1.23 15.48
N LYS A 209 -11.43 -2.42 15.22
CA LYS A 209 -10.04 -2.59 14.79
C LYS A 209 -9.89 -2.68 13.28
N ILE A 210 -8.66 -2.43 12.84
CA ILE A 210 -8.27 -2.44 11.43
C ILE A 210 -7.08 -3.38 11.28
N TYR A 211 -7.13 -4.28 10.30
CA TYR A 211 -6.11 -5.29 10.09
C TYR A 211 -5.64 -5.31 8.64
N LEU A 212 -4.35 -5.56 8.44
CA LEU A 212 -3.82 -6.12 7.21
C LEU A 212 -3.75 -7.64 7.38
N MET A 213 -4.48 -8.37 6.55
CA MET A 213 -4.40 -9.81 6.39
C MET A 213 -3.57 -10.10 5.15
N ALA A 214 -2.43 -10.76 5.31
CA ALA A 214 -1.51 -11.06 4.21
C ALA A 214 -1.35 -12.57 4.03
N LEU A 215 -1.59 -13.08 2.83
CA LEU A 215 -1.09 -14.41 2.43
C LEU A 215 0.40 -14.25 2.08
N THR A 216 1.27 -14.97 2.76
CA THR A 216 2.73 -14.84 2.63
C THR A 216 3.40 -16.21 2.51
N GLY A 217 4.73 -16.21 2.33
CA GLY A 217 5.54 -17.42 2.21
C GLY A 217 5.74 -17.86 0.77
N THR A 218 6.32 -19.05 0.60
CA THR A 218 6.55 -19.69 -0.70
C THR A 218 5.93 -21.08 -0.75
N GLU A 219 5.55 -21.56 -1.94
CA GLU A 219 4.80 -22.82 -2.11
C GLU A 219 5.48 -24.03 -1.46
N SER A 220 6.79 -24.22 -1.66
CA SER A 220 7.60 -25.24 -0.98
C SER A 220 8.30 -24.74 0.30
N GLY A 221 7.92 -23.56 0.80
CA GLY A 221 8.48 -23.00 2.02
C GLY A 221 8.19 -23.85 3.25
N THR A 222 9.09 -23.79 4.24
CA THR A 222 8.93 -24.51 5.53
C THR A 222 9.11 -23.55 6.70
N GLY A 223 8.57 -23.92 7.87
CA GLY A 223 8.63 -23.07 9.06
C GLY A 223 8.00 -21.69 8.81
N ASN A 224 8.74 -20.62 9.06
CA ASN A 224 8.27 -19.26 8.83
C ASN A 224 8.05 -18.93 7.34
N LEU A 225 8.64 -19.71 6.42
CA LEU A 225 8.47 -19.52 4.98
C LEU A 225 7.28 -20.29 4.40
N ALA A 226 6.64 -21.16 5.18
CA ALA A 226 5.49 -21.93 4.71
C ALA A 226 4.32 -21.00 4.32
N PRO A 227 3.48 -21.39 3.34
CA PRO A 227 2.32 -20.60 2.96
C PRO A 227 1.39 -20.40 4.17
N THR A 228 1.16 -19.15 4.56
CA THR A 228 0.34 -18.85 5.73
C THR A 228 -0.34 -17.49 5.62
N ILE A 229 -1.41 -17.30 6.39
CA ILE A 229 -2.13 -16.04 6.49
C ILE A 229 -1.70 -15.34 7.78
N ASN A 230 -1.01 -14.21 7.64
CA ASN A 230 -0.56 -13.38 8.75
C ASN A 230 -1.47 -12.17 8.94
N PHE A 231 -1.54 -11.67 10.18
CA PHE A 231 -2.33 -10.50 10.54
C PHE A 231 -1.46 -9.45 11.21
N ILE A 232 -1.54 -8.23 10.71
CA ILE A 232 -0.90 -7.05 11.30
C ILE A 232 -2.01 -6.06 11.66
N GLU A 233 -2.06 -5.62 12.92
CA GLU A 233 -2.98 -4.55 13.31
C GLU A 233 -2.48 -3.21 12.74
N ILE A 234 -3.40 -2.48 12.13
CA ILE A 234 -3.20 -1.12 11.65
C ILE A 234 -3.77 -0.19 12.73
N PRO A 235 -2.94 0.64 13.40
CA PRO A 235 -3.42 1.56 14.42
C PRO A 235 -4.48 2.50 13.85
N SER A 236 -5.61 2.63 14.53
CA SER A 236 -6.60 3.66 14.21
C SER A 236 -6.06 5.06 14.53
N LEU A 237 -6.72 6.09 13.99
CA LEU A 237 -6.53 7.48 14.41
C LEU A 237 -7.16 7.77 15.77
#